data_AF-A0AAV7D5I1-F1
#
_entry.id   AF-A0AAV7D5I1-F1
#
_cell.length_a   1.000
_cell.length_b   1.000
_cell.length_c   1.000
_cell.angle_alpha   90.00
_cell.angle_beta   90.00
_cell.angle_gamma   90.00
#
_symmetry.space_group_name_H-M   'P 1'
#
loop_
_entity.id
_entity.type
_entity.pdbx_description
1 polymer ?
#
loop_
_entity_poly.entity_id
_entity_poly.type
_entity_poly.pdbx_seq_one_letter_code
_entity_poly.pdbx_strand_id
1 'polypeptide(L)'
;MMEAYITNYTDSKYFLASIDERQPRSGPVVLAEEPRSTAIEKLELVRRWSLNTYKCTRQILSEKLGRGSRTVDLELEAQIEILRDNKKKYEHVLKLAQTLSSQLYQMVQTQRQMGDAFADLSLKSIELHEEFGYNADTQKLLAKNGETLLGAINFFISSVNTLVNKTIEDTLITVKQYETARLKFFTISSSCSTTQSLPTLPETRSSLNKH
;
A
#
# COMPACT_ATOMS: atom_id res chain seq x y z
N MET A 1 -15.64 2.17 -9.64
CA MET A 1 -14.47 1.96 -8.76
C MET A 1 -14.04 0.48 -8.65
N MET A 2 -14.96 -0.48 -8.78
CA MET A 2 -14.66 -1.93 -8.67
C MET A 2 -13.99 -2.53 -9.93
N GLU A 3 -14.27 -1.98 -11.12
CA GLU A 3 -13.63 -2.44 -12.38
C GLU A 3 -12.17 -1.98 -12.53
N ALA A 4 -11.86 -0.74 -12.12
CA ALA A 4 -10.50 -0.18 -12.22
C ALA A 4 -9.45 -0.93 -11.38
N TYR A 5 -9.87 -1.65 -10.34
CA TYR A 5 -8.97 -2.46 -9.51
C TYR A 5 -8.68 -3.85 -10.11
N ILE A 6 -9.58 -4.37 -10.94
CA ILE A 6 -9.39 -5.63 -11.67
C ILE A 6 -8.53 -5.39 -12.92
N THR A 7 -8.68 -4.23 -13.58
CA THR A 7 -7.86 -3.85 -14.74
C THR A 7 -6.39 -3.66 -14.40
N ASN A 8 -6.07 -3.07 -13.24
CA ASN A 8 -4.67 -2.91 -12.80
C ASN A 8 -3.96 -4.24 -12.45
N TYR A 9 -4.71 -5.33 -12.24
CA TYR A 9 -4.15 -6.67 -11.97
C TYR A 9 -4.02 -7.53 -13.24
N THR A 10 -4.49 -7.03 -14.38
CA THR A 10 -4.42 -7.68 -15.70
C THR A 10 -3.53 -6.90 -16.67
N ASP A 11 -2.63 -6.06 -16.16
CA ASP A 11 -1.68 -5.36 -17.01
C ASP A 11 -0.63 -6.34 -17.57
N SER A 12 -0.82 -6.68 -18.85
CA SER A 12 -0.02 -7.61 -19.64
C SER A 12 1.48 -7.27 -19.68
N LYS A 13 1.85 -6.00 -19.41
CA LYS A 13 3.23 -5.51 -19.46
C LYS A 13 4.16 -6.09 -18.39
N TYR A 14 3.68 -6.29 -17.17
CA TYR A 14 4.54 -6.75 -16.06
C TYR A 14 4.79 -8.27 -16.07
N PHE A 15 3.92 -9.04 -16.73
CA PHE A 15 4.05 -10.50 -16.79
C PHE A 15 4.92 -10.98 -17.97
N LEU A 16 4.92 -10.28 -19.11
CA LEU A 16 5.82 -10.61 -20.22
C LEU A 16 7.29 -10.33 -19.90
N ALA A 17 7.57 -9.29 -19.09
CA ALA A 17 8.92 -8.97 -18.63
C ALA A 17 9.53 -10.02 -17.69
N SER A 18 8.71 -10.91 -17.09
CA SER A 18 9.18 -11.94 -16.16
C SER A 18 9.61 -13.25 -16.84
N ILE A 19 9.48 -13.36 -18.17
CA ILE A 19 9.85 -14.57 -18.94
C ILE A 19 11.27 -14.44 -19.55
N ASP A 20 11.88 -13.25 -19.54
CA ASP A 20 13.15 -12.95 -20.22
C ASP A 20 14.41 -13.05 -19.33
N GLU A 21 14.36 -13.75 -18.18
CA GLU A 21 15.57 -14.14 -17.45
C GLU A 21 15.91 -15.62 -17.72
N ARG A 22 16.67 -15.88 -18.79
CA ARG A 22 17.38 -17.16 -18.98
C ARG A 22 18.82 -17.03 -18.45
N GLN A 23 19.16 -17.81 -17.43
CA GLN A 23 20.56 -18.05 -17.01
C GLN A 23 21.17 -19.23 -17.81
N PRO A 24 22.50 -19.23 -18.07
CA PRO A 24 23.14 -20.04 -19.10
C PRO A 24 23.63 -21.40 -18.57
N ARG A 25 23.52 -22.46 -19.37
CA ARG A 25 24.26 -23.72 -19.17
C ARG A 25 24.85 -24.23 -20.48
N SER A 26 26.13 -24.58 -20.43
CA SER A 26 27.03 -24.92 -21.53
C SER A 26 27.17 -26.44 -21.73
N GLY A 27 26.84 -26.90 -22.95
CA GLY A 27 27.35 -28.07 -23.74
C GLY A 27 27.20 -29.54 -23.27
N PRO A 28 27.25 -30.57 -24.17
CA PRO A 28 27.07 -30.58 -25.64
C PRO A 28 26.04 -31.62 -26.22
N VAL A 29 25.36 -31.24 -27.33
CA VAL A 29 25.09 -31.96 -28.63
C VAL A 29 24.60 -33.44 -28.60
N VAL A 30 23.59 -33.96 -29.32
CA VAL A 30 22.58 -33.57 -30.32
C VAL A 30 21.61 -34.76 -30.44
N LEU A 31 20.30 -34.53 -30.55
CA LEU A 31 19.41 -35.30 -31.44
C LEU A 31 18.33 -34.33 -31.94
N ALA A 32 18.11 -34.31 -33.25
CA ALA A 32 17.23 -33.37 -33.94
C ALA A 32 15.76 -33.56 -33.53
N GLU A 33 15.16 -32.55 -32.91
CA GLU A 33 13.71 -32.38 -32.86
C GLU A 33 13.34 -31.21 -33.78
N GLU A 34 12.41 -31.47 -34.71
CA GLU A 34 11.70 -30.50 -35.56
C GLU A 34 11.38 -29.19 -34.82
N PRO A 35 11.51 -28.01 -35.45
CA PRO A 35 11.15 -26.75 -34.81
C PRO A 35 9.63 -26.74 -34.61
N ARG A 36 9.16 -27.10 -33.41
CA ARG A 36 7.77 -26.88 -33.00
C ARG A 36 7.46 -25.43 -33.32
N SER A 37 6.49 -25.21 -34.22
CA SER A 37 6.17 -23.88 -34.73
C SER A 37 5.96 -22.91 -33.57
N THR A 38 6.64 -21.76 -33.60
CA THR A 38 6.50 -20.68 -32.60
C THR A 38 5.04 -20.31 -32.35
N ALA A 39 4.15 -20.53 -33.33
CA ALA A 39 2.71 -20.34 -33.19
C ALA A 39 2.08 -21.33 -32.20
N ILE A 40 2.51 -22.59 -32.19
CA ILE A 40 2.04 -23.64 -31.27
C ILE A 40 2.53 -23.34 -29.85
N GLU A 41 3.77 -22.88 -29.69
CA GLU A 41 4.30 -22.49 -28.38
C GLU A 41 3.55 -21.28 -27.80
N LYS A 42 3.26 -20.28 -28.63
CA LYS A 42 2.44 -19.12 -28.24
C LYS A 42 1.01 -19.53 -27.90
N LEU A 43 0.41 -20.45 -28.66
CA LEU A 43 -0.92 -20.99 -28.38
C LEU A 43 -0.95 -21.72 -27.02
N GLU A 44 0.04 -22.55 -26.75
CA GLU A 44 0.17 -23.27 -25.47
C GLU A 44 0.42 -22.31 -24.30
N LEU A 45 1.15 -21.23 -24.51
CA LEU A 45 1.35 -20.19 -23.51
C LEU A 45 0.03 -19.47 -23.19
N VAL A 46 -0.74 -19.08 -24.21
CA VAL A 46 -2.06 -18.45 -24.04
C VAL A 46 -3.04 -19.41 -23.36
N ARG A 47 -3.01 -20.69 -23.74
CA ARG A 47 -3.83 -21.74 -23.11
C ARG A 47 -3.51 -21.88 -21.63
N ARG A 48 -2.22 -22.00 -21.28
CA ARG A 48 -1.76 -22.13 -19.90
C ARG A 48 -2.08 -20.89 -19.08
N TRP A 49 -1.91 -19.71 -19.66
CA TRP A 49 -2.32 -18.44 -19.04
C TRP A 49 -3.83 -18.41 -18.77
N SER A 50 -4.66 -18.73 -19.76
CA SER A 50 -6.13 -18.69 -19.61
C SER A 50 -6.63 -19.66 -18.52
N LEU A 51 -6.03 -20.85 -18.43
CA LEU A 51 -6.38 -21.86 -17.42
C LEU A 51 -5.95 -21.44 -16.01
N ASN A 52 -4.75 -20.89 -15.87
CA ASN A 52 -4.25 -20.39 -14.60
C ASN A 52 -5.07 -19.18 -14.13
N THR A 53 -5.37 -18.25 -15.03
CA THR A 53 -6.24 -17.10 -14.77
C THR A 53 -7.61 -17.55 -14.28
N TYR A 54 -8.25 -18.49 -14.97
CA TYR A 54 -9.54 -19.06 -14.54
C TYR A 54 -9.47 -19.71 -13.15
N LYS A 55 -8.43 -20.51 -12.87
CA LYS A 55 -8.23 -21.15 -11.57
C LYS A 55 -8.05 -20.11 -10.46
N CYS A 56 -7.26 -19.06 -10.68
CA CYS A 56 -7.10 -17.95 -9.75
C CYS A 56 -8.41 -17.21 -9.50
N THR A 57 -9.16 -16.86 -10.55
CA THR A 57 -10.45 -16.18 -10.44
C THR A 57 -11.46 -17.04 -9.67
N ARG A 58 -11.51 -18.34 -9.97
CA ARG A 58 -12.39 -19.31 -9.28
C ARG A 58 -12.01 -19.46 -7.80
N GLN A 59 -10.71 -19.49 -7.48
CA GLN A 59 -10.25 -19.55 -6.10
C GLN A 59 -10.63 -18.29 -5.32
N ILE A 60 -10.35 -17.10 -5.88
CA ILE A 60 -10.70 -15.80 -5.26
C ILE A 60 -12.21 -15.73 -4.97
N LEU A 61 -13.03 -16.15 -5.93
CA LEU A 61 -14.49 -16.22 -5.75
C LEU A 61 -14.87 -17.24 -4.67
N SER A 62 -14.24 -18.42 -4.65
CA SER A 62 -14.52 -19.45 -3.66
C SER A 62 -14.14 -19.03 -2.22
N GLU A 63 -13.07 -18.25 -2.08
CA GLU A 63 -12.61 -17.71 -0.79
C GLU A 63 -13.52 -16.57 -0.33
N LYS A 64 -13.94 -15.68 -1.24
CA LYS A 64 -14.94 -14.64 -0.94
C LYS A 64 -16.30 -15.21 -0.54
N LEU A 65 -16.68 -16.38 -1.06
CA LEU A 65 -17.91 -17.09 -0.69
C LEU A 65 -17.72 -18.09 0.47
N GLY A 66 -16.52 -18.20 1.05
CA GLY A 66 -16.24 -19.04 2.22
C GLY A 66 -16.24 -20.55 1.96
N ARG A 67 -16.10 -21.01 0.72
CA ARG A 67 -16.20 -22.44 0.32
C ARG A 67 -14.87 -23.08 -0.11
N GLY A 68 -13.72 -22.52 0.26
CA GLY A 68 -12.38 -23.03 -0.08
C GLY A 68 -11.48 -23.22 1.15
N SER A 69 -10.45 -24.08 1.04
CA SER A 69 -9.44 -24.26 2.10
C SER A 69 -8.73 -22.93 2.36
N ARG A 70 -9.06 -22.31 3.50
CA ARG A 70 -8.70 -20.93 3.83
C ARG A 70 -7.20 -20.85 4.13
N THR A 71 -6.40 -20.44 3.15
CA THR A 71 -4.99 -20.06 3.36
C THR A 71 -4.85 -18.63 3.91
N VAL A 72 -5.98 -17.96 4.19
CA VAL A 72 -6.07 -16.60 4.73
C VAL A 72 -6.03 -16.64 6.25
N ASP A 73 -5.00 -16.05 6.83
CA ASP A 73 -4.88 -15.81 8.27
C ASP A 73 -5.82 -14.67 8.69
N LEU A 74 -6.82 -15.00 9.51
CA LEU A 74 -7.86 -14.06 9.93
C LEU A 74 -7.46 -13.16 11.06
N GLU A 75 -6.52 -13.61 11.87
CA GLU A 75 -5.95 -12.78 12.90
C GLU A 75 -5.14 -11.65 12.25
N LEU A 76 -4.34 -12.00 11.24
CA LEU A 76 -3.57 -11.02 10.48
C LEU A 76 -4.46 -10.01 9.74
N GLU A 77 -5.54 -10.46 9.08
CA GLU A 77 -6.50 -9.57 8.41
C GLU A 77 -7.18 -8.62 9.41
N ALA A 78 -7.55 -9.10 10.59
CA ALA A 78 -8.12 -8.26 11.64
C ALA A 78 -7.12 -7.21 12.13
N GLN A 79 -5.85 -7.57 12.31
CA GLN A 79 -4.79 -6.64 12.70
C GLN A 79 -4.51 -5.59 11.61
N ILE A 80 -4.54 -5.97 10.33
CA ILE A 80 -4.41 -5.05 9.19
C ILE A 80 -5.55 -4.03 9.18
N GLU A 81 -6.78 -4.45 9.48
CA GLU A 81 -7.92 -3.54 9.52
C GLU A 81 -7.81 -2.54 10.68
N ILE A 82 -7.37 -3.01 11.87
CA ILE A 82 -7.05 -2.13 13.00
C ILE A 82 -5.97 -1.11 12.61
N LEU A 83 -4.92 -1.54 11.89
CA LEU A 83 -3.86 -0.65 11.42
C LEU A 83 -4.39 0.42 10.45
N ARG A 84 -5.26 0.03 9.50
CA ARG A 84 -5.91 0.97 8.57
C ARG A 84 -6.78 2.00 9.31
N ASP A 85 -7.52 1.57 10.32
CA ASP A 85 -8.34 2.48 11.13
C ASP A 85 -7.49 3.41 12.01
N ASN A 86 -6.40 2.91 12.58
CA ASN A 86 -5.45 3.74 13.32
C ASN A 86 -4.78 4.77 12.42
N LYS A 87 -4.43 4.39 11.17
CA LYS A 87 -3.93 5.34 10.16
C LYS A 87 -4.91 6.50 9.96
N LYS A 88 -6.20 6.21 9.71
CA LYS A 88 -7.25 7.24 9.53
C LYS A 88 -7.38 8.16 10.74
N LYS A 89 -7.32 7.61 11.96
CA LYS A 89 -7.37 8.39 13.21
C LYS A 89 -6.17 9.33 13.32
N TYR A 90 -4.96 8.85 13.03
CA TYR A 90 -3.75 9.69 13.05
C TYR A 90 -3.76 10.75 11.95
N GLU A 91 -4.25 10.45 10.74
CA GLU A 91 -4.46 11.43 9.68
C GLU A 91 -5.43 12.54 10.12
N HIS A 92 -6.49 12.20 10.86
CA HIS A 92 -7.41 13.18 11.40
C HIS A 92 -6.74 14.09 12.43
N VAL A 93 -6.00 13.53 13.38
CA VAL A 93 -5.22 14.29 14.37
C VAL A 93 -4.19 15.19 13.68
N LEU A 94 -3.51 14.70 12.64
CA LEU A 94 -2.55 15.47 11.85
C LEU A 94 -3.20 16.70 11.21
N LYS A 95 -4.39 16.55 10.61
CA LYS A 95 -5.15 17.67 10.03
C LYS A 95 -5.56 18.71 11.07
N LEU A 96 -6.00 18.26 12.25
CA LEU A 96 -6.33 19.17 13.35
C LEU A 96 -5.10 19.94 13.84
N ALA A 97 -3.96 19.26 13.99
CA ALA A 97 -2.71 19.90 14.39
C ALA A 97 -2.21 20.92 13.36
N GLN A 98 -2.32 20.63 12.06
CA GLN A 98 -2.01 21.57 10.98
C GLN A 98 -2.91 22.81 11.03
N THR A 99 -4.21 22.60 11.28
CA THR A 99 -5.19 23.71 11.45
C THR A 99 -4.81 24.57 12.65
N LEU A 100 -4.51 23.94 13.79
CA LEU A 100 -4.08 24.62 15.01
C LEU A 100 -2.78 25.42 14.79
N SER A 101 -1.78 24.83 14.11
CA SER A 101 -0.53 25.53 13.77
C SER A 101 -0.80 26.78 12.94
N SER A 102 -1.64 26.67 11.90
CA SER A 102 -2.02 27.81 11.07
C SER A 102 -2.74 28.90 11.87
N GLN A 103 -3.69 28.52 12.73
CA GLN A 103 -4.44 29.47 13.55
C GLN A 103 -3.55 30.16 14.58
N LEU A 104 -2.68 29.40 15.25
CA LEU A 104 -1.70 29.92 16.22
C LEU A 104 -0.73 30.89 15.53
N TYR A 105 -0.25 30.56 14.33
CA TYR A 105 0.61 31.46 13.56
C TYR A 105 -0.07 32.81 13.30
N GLN A 106 -1.31 32.81 12.83
CA GLN A 106 -2.07 34.05 12.59
C GLN A 106 -2.29 34.83 13.89
N MET A 107 -2.67 34.13 14.97
CA MET A 107 -2.85 34.75 16.29
C MET A 107 -1.57 35.44 16.78
N VAL A 108 -0.40 34.79 16.64
CA VAL A 108 0.90 35.38 17.02
C VAL A 108 1.22 36.64 16.21
N GLN A 109 0.90 36.67 14.90
CA GLN A 109 1.08 37.89 14.10
C GLN A 109 0.17 39.02 14.59
N THR A 110 -1.10 38.72 14.90
CA THR A 110 -2.02 39.72 15.47
C THR A 110 -1.56 40.21 16.84
N GLN A 111 -1.05 39.34 17.71
CA GLN A 111 -0.50 39.72 19.01
C GLN A 111 0.66 40.71 18.87
N ARG A 112 1.55 40.53 17.89
CA ARG A 112 2.63 41.50 17.60
C ARG A 112 2.08 42.87 17.22
N GLN A 113 1.15 42.89 16.26
CA GLN A 113 0.53 44.14 15.79
C GLN A 113 -0.22 44.85 16.93
N MET A 114 -0.93 44.10 17.77
CA MET A 114 -1.59 44.65 18.97
C MET A 114 -0.56 45.20 19.97
N GLY A 115 0.54 44.49 20.19
CA GLY A 115 1.64 44.94 21.05
C GLY A 115 2.25 46.25 20.57
N ASP A 116 2.45 46.41 19.26
CA ASP A 116 2.97 47.64 18.66
C ASP A 116 1.97 48.80 18.75
N ALA A 117 0.68 48.53 18.50
CA ALA A 117 -0.38 49.51 18.65
C ALA A 117 -0.53 50.01 20.10
N PHE A 118 -0.46 49.11 21.09
CA PHE A 118 -0.47 49.50 22.50
C PHE A 118 0.77 50.30 22.90
N ALA A 119 1.96 49.95 22.38
CA ALA A 119 3.16 50.74 22.63
C ALA A 119 3.05 52.17 22.07
N ASP A 120 2.48 52.33 20.87
CA ASP A 120 2.24 53.65 20.27
C ASP A 120 1.21 54.47 21.07
N LEU A 121 0.12 53.85 21.53
CA LEU A 121 -0.88 54.50 22.37
C LEU A 121 -0.33 54.92 23.74
N SER A 122 0.54 54.10 24.33
CA SER A 122 1.23 54.38 25.60
C SER A 122 2.06 55.67 25.50
N LEU A 123 2.74 55.90 24.37
CA LEU A 123 3.54 57.12 24.16
C LEU A 123 2.69 58.38 23.94
N LYS A 124 1.47 58.22 23.40
CA LYS A 124 0.56 59.33 23.07
C LYS A 124 -0.36 59.74 24.21
N SER A 125 -0.67 58.81 25.13
CA SER A 125 -1.68 58.98 26.18
C SER A 125 -1.01 58.98 27.55
N ILE A 126 -0.58 60.14 28.04
CA ILE A 126 0.15 60.28 29.32
C ILE A 126 -0.66 59.71 30.49
N GLU A 127 -1.97 59.91 30.51
CA GLU A 127 -2.87 59.42 31.57
C GLU A 127 -3.01 57.89 31.61
N LEU A 128 -2.76 57.20 30.48
CA LEU A 128 -2.90 55.75 30.32
C LEU A 128 -1.57 55.08 29.96
N HIS A 129 -0.45 55.78 30.18
CA HIS A 129 0.87 55.34 29.73
C HIS A 129 1.23 53.95 30.28
N GLU A 130 1.06 53.76 31.59
CA GLU A 130 1.39 52.49 32.25
C GLU A 130 0.47 51.34 31.80
N GLU A 131 -0.84 51.58 31.69
CA GLU A 131 -1.82 50.56 31.29
C GLU A 131 -1.58 50.06 29.86
N PHE A 132 -1.36 50.99 28.92
CA PHE A 132 -1.04 50.62 27.55
C PHE A 132 0.36 50.00 27.44
N GLY A 133 1.34 50.46 28.23
CA GLY A 133 2.68 49.88 28.27
C GLY A 133 2.65 48.42 28.74
N TYR A 134 1.96 48.15 29.84
CA TYR A 134 1.78 46.80 30.39
C TYR A 134 1.09 45.85 29.40
N ASN A 135 0.04 46.32 28.72
CA ASN A 135 -0.65 45.55 27.69
C ASN A 135 0.23 45.28 26.46
N ALA A 136 1.06 46.25 26.05
CA ALA A 136 2.01 46.08 24.96
C ALA A 136 3.02 44.97 25.27
N ASP A 137 3.61 45.01 26.47
CA ASP A 137 4.59 44.02 26.91
C ASP A 137 3.96 42.63 27.05
N THR A 138 2.73 42.55 27.58
CA THR A 138 1.97 41.30 27.67
C THR A 138 1.75 40.68 26.29
N GLN A 139 1.33 41.46 25.29
CA GLN A 139 1.11 40.94 23.94
C GLN A 139 2.41 40.48 23.27
N LYS A 140 3.51 41.22 23.47
CA LYS A 140 4.84 40.82 22.98
C LYS A 140 5.33 39.52 23.62
N LEU A 141 5.11 39.36 24.93
CA LEU A 141 5.45 38.13 25.65
C LEU A 141 4.62 36.93 25.16
N LEU A 142 3.31 37.11 24.99
CA LEU A 142 2.43 36.07 24.45
C LEU A 142 2.84 35.66 23.03
N ALA A 143 3.17 36.62 22.16
CA ALA A 143 3.66 36.34 20.83
C ALA A 143 4.95 35.50 20.84
N LYS A 144 5.93 35.86 21.68
CA LYS A 144 7.19 35.12 21.84
C LYS A 144 6.97 33.69 22.34
N ASN A 145 6.09 33.51 23.32
CA ASN A 145 5.73 32.18 23.82
C ASN A 145 5.00 31.36 22.74
N GLY A 146 4.13 32.02 21.97
CA GLY A 146 3.42 31.42 20.84
C GLY A 146 4.36 30.91 19.76
N GLU A 147 5.48 31.59 19.47
CA GLU A 147 6.50 31.09 18.53
C GLU A 147 7.16 29.79 18.99
N THR A 148 7.49 29.69 20.29
CA THR A 148 8.04 28.46 20.87
C THR A 148 7.03 27.31 20.74
N LEU A 149 5.77 27.57 21.07
CA LEU A 149 4.69 26.58 20.96
C LEU A 149 4.46 26.17 19.49
N LEU A 150 4.50 27.11 18.56
CA LEU A 150 4.38 26.85 17.13
C LEU A 150 5.49 25.92 16.64
N GLY A 151 6.73 26.12 17.11
CA GLY A 151 7.85 25.22 16.85
C GLY A 151 7.58 23.79 17.33
N ALA A 152 7.08 23.63 18.55
CA ALA A 152 6.72 22.31 19.11
C ALA A 152 5.59 21.62 18.32
N ILE A 153 4.55 22.37 17.93
CA ILE A 153 3.44 21.83 17.13
C ILE A 153 3.93 21.42 15.73
N ASN A 154 4.79 22.20 15.09
CA ASN A 154 5.35 21.85 13.79
C ASN A 154 6.25 20.61 13.85
N PHE A 155 7.02 20.45 14.94
CA PHE A 155 7.78 19.22 15.19
C PHE A 155 6.85 18.00 15.36
N PHE A 156 5.75 18.15 16.12
CA PHE A 156 4.72 17.12 16.25
C PHE A 156 4.11 16.74 14.90
N ILE A 157 3.71 17.74 14.09
CA ILE A 157 3.16 17.53 12.74
C ILE A 157 4.14 16.72 11.88
N SER A 158 5.42 17.11 11.85
CA SER A 158 6.45 16.42 11.06
C SER A 158 6.65 14.96 11.51
N SER A 159 6.65 14.74 12.81
CA SER A 159 6.82 13.42 13.42
C SER A 159 5.64 12.49 13.10
N VAL A 160 4.40 12.97 13.29
CA VAL A 160 3.19 12.19 12.98
C VAL A 160 3.02 11.98 11.48
N ASN A 161 3.34 12.98 10.66
CA ASN A 161 3.34 12.83 9.20
C ASN A 161 4.30 11.73 8.74
N THR A 162 5.49 11.65 9.34
CA THR A 162 6.45 10.56 9.06
C THR A 162 5.89 9.21 9.48
N LEU A 163 5.32 9.10 10.67
CA LEU A 163 4.71 7.85 11.15
C LEU A 163 3.60 7.37 10.19
N VAL A 164 2.70 8.26 9.80
CA VAL A 164 1.53 7.92 8.99
C VAL A 164 1.88 7.66 7.52
N ASN A 165 2.64 8.56 6.90
CA ASN A 165 2.87 8.55 5.45
C ASN A 165 4.14 7.81 5.04
N LYS A 166 4.99 7.42 6.00
CA LYS A 166 6.14 6.53 5.73
C LYS A 166 5.97 5.21 6.46
N THR A 167 6.06 5.21 7.79
CA THR A 167 6.15 3.95 8.56
C THR A 167 4.92 3.04 8.41
N ILE A 168 3.72 3.59 8.58
CA ILE A 168 2.48 2.82 8.41
C ILE A 168 2.27 2.45 6.93
N GLU A 169 2.58 3.37 6.02
CA GLU A 169 2.46 3.11 4.57
C GLU A 169 3.38 1.98 4.10
N ASP A 170 4.64 1.97 4.53
CA ASP A 170 5.62 0.91 4.23
C ASP A 170 5.14 -0.46 4.73
N THR A 171 4.52 -0.49 5.90
CA THR A 171 3.90 -1.69 6.47
C THR A 171 2.75 -2.19 5.59
N LEU A 172 1.85 -1.29 5.16
CA LEU A 172 0.73 -1.62 4.29
C LEU A 172 1.18 -2.09 2.89
N ILE A 173 2.25 -1.52 2.35
CA ILE A 173 2.88 -1.99 1.10
C ILE A 173 3.39 -3.42 1.28
N THR A 174 4.06 -3.71 2.38
CA THR A 174 4.59 -5.05 2.70
C THR A 174 3.45 -6.07 2.81
N VAL A 175 2.35 -5.72 3.47
CA VAL A 175 1.12 -6.54 3.54
C VAL A 175 0.57 -6.85 2.15
N LYS A 176 0.51 -5.85 1.26
CA LYS A 176 0.05 -6.05 -0.13
C LYS A 176 0.98 -6.98 -0.93
N GLN A 177 2.28 -6.91 -0.69
CA GLN A 177 3.25 -7.83 -1.29
C GLN A 177 3.07 -9.26 -0.76
N TYR A 178 2.83 -9.42 0.54
CA TYR A 178 2.51 -10.71 1.17
C TYR A 178 1.25 -11.34 0.56
N GLU A 179 0.15 -10.59 0.41
CA GLU A 179 -1.07 -11.08 -0.24
C GLU A 179 -0.80 -11.53 -1.69
N THR A 180 0.01 -10.77 -2.42
CA THR A 180 0.39 -11.10 -3.79
C THR A 180 1.22 -12.39 -3.86
N ALA A 181 2.17 -12.57 -2.94
CA ALA A 181 2.98 -13.79 -2.86
C ALA A 181 2.15 -15.01 -2.45
N ARG A 182 1.21 -14.85 -1.50
CA ARG A 182 0.26 -15.90 -1.08
C ARG A 182 -0.55 -16.43 -2.26
N LEU A 183 -1.09 -15.54 -3.09
CA LEU A 183 -1.84 -15.90 -4.29
C LEU A 183 -0.96 -16.65 -5.32
N LYS A 184 0.29 -16.21 -5.53
CA LYS A 184 1.25 -16.89 -6.42
C LYS A 184 1.56 -18.30 -5.94
N PHE A 185 1.87 -18.48 -4.65
CA PHE A 185 2.14 -19.79 -4.07
C PHE A 185 0.94 -20.72 -4.21
N PHE A 186 -0.27 -20.23 -3.93
CA PHE A 186 -1.48 -21.03 -4.12
C PHE A 186 -1.66 -21.47 -5.57
N THR A 187 -1.43 -20.57 -6.53
CA THR A 187 -1.51 -20.87 -7.97
C THR A 187 -0.53 -21.98 -8.36
N ILE A 188 0.73 -21.87 -7.91
CA ILE A 188 1.79 -22.85 -8.18
C ILE A 188 1.45 -24.19 -7.52
N SER A 189 1.04 -24.20 -6.25
CA SER A 189 0.66 -25.40 -5.51
C SER A 189 -0.54 -26.12 -6.14
N SER A 190 -1.57 -25.36 -6.55
CA SER A 190 -2.73 -25.89 -7.28
C SER A 190 -2.35 -26.45 -8.66
N SER A 191 -1.39 -25.82 -9.35
CA SER A 191 -0.88 -26.35 -10.62
C SER A 191 -0.07 -27.64 -10.44
N CYS A 192 0.75 -27.73 -9.40
CA CYS A 192 1.56 -28.91 -9.06
C CYS A 192 0.71 -30.11 -8.63
N SER A 193 -0.35 -29.87 -7.85
CA SER A 193 -1.33 -30.89 -7.46
C SER A 193 -2.20 -31.38 -8.63
N THR A 194 -2.36 -30.60 -9.70
CA THR A 194 -3.03 -31.05 -10.93
C THR A 194 -2.14 -32.00 -11.76
N THR A 195 -0.81 -31.85 -11.71
CA THR A 195 0.13 -32.72 -12.44
C THR A 195 0.29 -34.12 -11.84
N GLN A 196 -0.12 -34.34 -10.59
CA GLN A 196 -0.08 -35.67 -9.96
C GLN A 196 -1.35 -36.53 -10.19
N SER A 197 -2.41 -35.98 -10.78
CA SER A 197 -3.68 -36.68 -11.00
C SER A 197 -3.98 -37.00 -12.48
N LEU A 198 -2.95 -37.32 -13.27
CA LEU A 198 -3.18 -37.92 -14.59
C LEU A 198 -3.75 -39.33 -14.41
N PRO A 199 -4.90 -39.70 -15.02
CA PRO A 199 -5.40 -41.07 -14.94
C PRO A 199 -4.44 -41.99 -15.68
N THR A 200 -3.96 -43.05 -15.01
CA THR A 200 -3.37 -44.21 -15.68
C THR A 200 -4.39 -44.77 -16.67
N LEU A 201 -4.06 -44.75 -17.97
CA LEU A 201 -4.85 -45.38 -19.03
C LEU A 201 -5.03 -46.88 -18.72
N PRO A 202 -6.22 -47.47 -18.95
CA PRO A 202 -6.43 -48.89 -18.74
C PRO A 202 -5.61 -49.71 -19.75
N GLU A 203 -4.84 -50.67 -19.26
CA GLU A 203 -4.13 -51.65 -20.08
C GLU A 203 -5.13 -52.42 -20.96
N THR A 204 -4.98 -52.26 -22.27
CA THR A 204 -5.73 -53.04 -23.26
C THR A 204 -5.24 -54.49 -23.18
N ARG A 205 -6.01 -55.40 -22.57
CA ARG A 205 -5.78 -56.85 -22.66
C ARG A 205 -5.89 -57.28 -24.13
N SER A 206 -4.76 -57.54 -24.78
CA SER A 206 -4.71 -58.21 -26.07
C SER A 206 -5.18 -59.65 -25.93
N SER A 207 -6.38 -59.94 -26.43
CA SER A 207 -6.79 -61.31 -26.74
C SER A 207 -5.99 -61.80 -27.94
N LEU A 208 -4.92 -62.56 -27.72
CA LEU A 208 -4.38 -63.43 -28.77
C LEU A 208 -5.06 -64.80 -28.63
N ASN A 209 -5.89 -65.12 -29.61
CA ASN A 209 -6.37 -66.48 -29.84
C ASN A 209 -6.35 -66.72 -31.36
N LYS A 210 -6.01 -67.97 -31.73
CA LYS A 210 -5.92 -68.57 -33.08
C LYS A 210 -4.53 -68.42 -33.74
N HIS A 211 -3.86 -69.46 -34.21
CA HIS A 211 -4.23 -70.85 -34.53
C HIS A 211 -3.07 -71.81 -34.23
#